data_AF-A0A972Y431-F1
#
_entry.id   AF-A0A972Y431-F1
#
_cell.length_a   1.000
_cell.length_b   1.000
_cell.length_c   1.000
_cell.angle_alpha   90.00
_cell.angle_beta   90.00
_cell.angle_gamma   90.00
#
_symmetry.space_group_name_H-M   'P 1'
#
loop_
_entity.id
_entity.type
_entity.pdbx_description
1 polymer ?
#
loop_
_entity_poly.entity_id
_entity_poly.type
_entity_poly.pdbx_seq_one_letter_code
_entity_poly.pdbx_strand_id
1 'polypeptide(L)'
;MKLTIQIGDITTSKVDAVVNAANSSLLGGGGVDGAIHRKGGSAILEACRAIRAKQGKCPTGEAVITTAGALPANYVIHTVGPVWNGGTKNEVQLLTNCYQNSLQLAIENG
;
A
#
# COMPACT_ATOMS: atom_id res chain seq x y z
N MET A 1 8.43 -19.24 8.05
CA MET A 1 8.43 -17.82 7.62
C MET A 1 9.67 -17.14 8.20
N LYS A 2 10.45 -16.45 7.39
CA LYS A 2 11.63 -15.68 7.83
C LYS A 2 11.24 -14.20 7.90
N LEU A 3 11.52 -13.54 9.02
CA LEU A 3 11.34 -12.10 9.17
C LEU A 3 12.71 -11.43 9.26
N THR A 4 12.85 -10.28 8.60
CA THR A 4 14.09 -9.50 8.57
C THR A 4 13.77 -8.04 8.78
N ILE A 5 14.57 -7.36 9.61
CA ILE A 5 14.51 -5.91 9.79
C ILE A 5 15.68 -5.31 9.05
N GLN A 6 15.40 -4.33 8.20
CA GLN A 6 16.41 -3.66 7.38
C GLN A 6 16.18 -2.16 7.41
N ILE A 7 17.28 -1.40 7.50
CA ILE A 7 17.28 0.06 7.31
C ILE A 7 17.52 0.32 5.82
N GLY A 8 16.68 1.13 5.20
CA GLY A 8 16.84 1.48 3.78
C GLY A 8 15.67 2.27 3.21
N ASP A 9 15.72 2.49 1.90
CA ASP A 9 14.66 3.12 1.12
C ASP A 9 13.81 2.04 0.44
N ILE A 10 12.54 1.91 0.88
CA ILE A 10 11.61 0.89 0.40
C ILE A 10 11.41 0.90 -1.13
N THR A 11 11.63 2.05 -1.77
CA THR A 11 11.49 2.20 -3.22
C THR A 11 12.65 1.59 -4.02
N THR A 12 13.70 1.12 -3.34
CA THR A 12 14.87 0.47 -3.94
C THR A 12 14.94 -1.03 -3.62
N SER A 13 14.00 -1.53 -2.82
CA SER A 13 13.94 -2.92 -2.41
C SER A 13 13.59 -3.84 -3.59
N LYS A 14 14.46 -4.83 -3.85
CA LYS A 14 14.23 -5.87 -4.86
C LYS A 14 13.38 -6.99 -4.26
N VAL A 15 12.07 -6.87 -4.38
CA VAL A 15 11.07 -7.77 -3.79
C VAL A 15 9.88 -7.92 -4.73
N ASP A 16 9.04 -8.94 -4.54
CA ASP A 16 7.87 -9.14 -5.42
C ASP A 16 6.82 -8.03 -5.25
N ALA A 17 6.58 -7.59 -4.02
CA ALA A 17 5.63 -6.53 -3.72
C ALA A 17 6.13 -5.58 -2.61
N VAL A 18 5.78 -4.31 -2.74
CA VAL A 18 5.97 -3.29 -1.71
C VAL A 18 4.61 -2.91 -1.13
N VAL A 19 4.49 -2.87 0.20
CA VAL A 19 3.29 -2.35 0.87
C VAL A 19 3.45 -0.84 1.11
N ASN A 20 2.50 -0.07 0.61
CA ASN A 20 2.42 1.38 0.72
C ASN A 20 1.39 1.79 1.79
N ALA A 21 1.78 2.70 2.68
CA ALA A 21 0.89 3.35 3.64
C ALA A 21 0.12 4.48 2.93
N ALA A 22 -1.01 4.12 2.32
CA ALA A 22 -1.83 5.01 1.50
C ALA A 22 -2.92 5.72 2.32
N ASN A 23 -3.64 6.62 1.66
CA ASN A 23 -4.88 7.21 2.16
C ASN A 23 -6.08 6.75 1.32
N SER A 24 -7.30 6.94 1.83
CA SER A 24 -8.52 6.45 1.18
C SER A 24 -8.77 6.97 -0.23
N SER A 25 -8.12 8.07 -0.66
CA SER A 25 -8.27 8.55 -2.02
C SER A 25 -7.56 7.68 -3.05
N LEU A 26 -6.50 6.96 -2.66
CA LEU A 26 -5.55 6.27 -3.55
C LEU A 26 -4.80 7.17 -4.54
N LEU A 27 -4.98 8.49 -4.49
CA LEU A 27 -4.43 9.42 -5.49
C LEU A 27 -3.08 10.02 -5.07
N GLY A 28 -2.28 9.23 -4.36
CA GLY A 28 -1.02 9.67 -3.78
C GLY A 28 -1.19 10.57 -2.55
N GLY A 29 -0.06 11.10 -2.08
CA GLY A 29 0.07 11.80 -0.81
C GLY A 29 1.52 12.17 -0.49
N GLY A 30 1.80 12.40 0.79
CA GLY A 30 3.13 12.70 1.30
C GLY A 30 3.89 11.46 1.79
N GLY A 31 5.00 11.68 2.51
CA GLY A 31 5.74 10.60 3.19
C GLY A 31 6.21 9.49 2.24
N VAL A 32 6.06 8.24 2.68
CA VAL A 32 6.48 7.05 1.92
C VAL A 32 5.63 6.85 0.65
N ASP A 33 4.33 7.16 0.70
CA ASP A 33 3.42 7.08 -0.44
C ASP A 33 3.88 8.02 -1.56
N GLY A 34 4.19 9.26 -1.22
CA GLY A 34 4.77 10.21 -2.17
C GLY A 34 6.11 9.74 -2.75
N ALA A 35 6.96 9.07 -1.96
CA ALA A 35 8.22 8.52 -2.46
C ALA A 35 8.00 7.37 -3.46
N ILE A 36 7.07 6.46 -3.15
CA ILE A 36 6.65 5.35 -4.00
C ILE A 36 6.07 5.87 -5.32
N HIS A 37 5.15 6.83 -5.29
CA HIS A 37 4.58 7.43 -6.50
C HIS A 37 5.63 8.16 -7.34
N ARG A 38 6.54 8.93 -6.71
CA ARG A 38 7.60 9.65 -7.45
C ARG A 38 8.56 8.71 -8.18
N LYS A 39 8.97 7.62 -7.53
CA LYS A 39 9.95 6.68 -8.10
C LYS A 39 9.32 5.61 -9.00
N GLY A 40 8.12 5.14 -8.68
CA GLY A 40 7.37 4.21 -9.52
C GLY A 40 6.75 4.86 -10.76
N GLY A 41 6.62 6.19 -10.76
CA GLY A 41 6.14 6.96 -11.91
C GLY A 41 4.62 6.95 -12.06
N SER A 42 4.14 7.51 -13.18
CA SER A 42 2.71 7.73 -13.44
C SER A 42 1.89 6.43 -13.52
N ALA A 43 2.51 5.30 -13.88
CA ALA A 43 1.85 4.01 -14.00
C ALA A 43 1.11 3.59 -12.71
N ILE A 44 1.70 3.86 -11.54
CA ILE A 44 1.06 3.58 -10.24
C ILE A 44 -0.20 4.44 -10.10
N LEU A 45 -0.11 5.74 -10.39
CA LEU A 45 -1.23 6.66 -10.23
C LEU A 45 -2.37 6.35 -11.20
N GLU A 46 -2.07 5.98 -12.45
CA GLU A 46 -3.09 5.58 -13.42
C GLU A 46 -3.78 4.28 -13.02
N ALA A 47 -3.05 3.30 -12.47
CA ALA A 47 -3.65 2.09 -11.90
C ALA A 47 -4.57 2.41 -10.70
N CYS A 48 -4.13 3.29 -9.79
CA CYS A 48 -4.96 3.76 -8.70
C CYS A 48 -6.24 4.47 -9.18
N ARG A 49 -6.14 5.29 -10.24
CA ARG A 49 -7.30 5.96 -10.85
C ARG A 49 -8.28 4.95 -11.43
N ALA A 50 -7.79 3.93 -12.12
CA ALA A 50 -8.62 2.87 -12.69
C ALA A 50 -9.37 2.09 -11.59
N ILE A 51 -8.69 1.73 -10.49
CA ILE A 51 -9.32 1.10 -9.32
C ILE A 51 -10.39 2.03 -8.75
N ARG A 52 -10.07 3.31 -8.54
CA ARG A 52 -11.01 4.28 -7.98
C ARG A 52 -12.24 4.48 -8.86
N ALA A 53 -12.09 4.45 -10.19
CA ALA A 53 -13.21 4.52 -11.12
C ALA A 53 -14.12 3.29 -11.04
N LYS A 54 -13.55 2.11 -10.73
CA LYS A 54 -14.30 0.84 -10.63
C LYS A 54 -15.03 0.67 -9.30
N GLN A 55 -14.38 0.97 -8.18
CA GLN A 55 -14.90 0.64 -6.84
C GLN A 55 -15.01 1.84 -5.88
N GLY A 56 -14.60 3.03 -6.30
CA GLY A 56 -14.54 4.20 -5.44
C GLY A 56 -13.31 4.23 -4.54
N LYS A 57 -13.45 4.83 -3.35
CA LYS A 57 -12.35 4.99 -2.38
C LYS A 57 -11.95 3.64 -1.76
N CYS A 58 -10.73 3.56 -1.21
CA CYS A 58 -10.32 2.44 -0.37
C CYS A 58 -10.66 2.75 1.11
N PRO A 59 -11.50 1.95 1.78
CA PRO A 59 -11.81 2.13 3.19
C PRO A 59 -10.59 1.90 4.10
N THR A 60 -10.60 2.50 5.29
CA THR A 60 -9.61 2.19 6.32
C THR A 60 -9.66 0.71 6.69
N GLY A 61 -8.50 0.07 6.84
CA GLY A 61 -8.38 -1.37 7.08
C GLY A 61 -8.32 -2.22 5.80
N GLU A 62 -8.61 -1.63 4.64
CA GLU A 62 -8.58 -2.34 3.36
C GLU A 62 -7.26 -2.15 2.60
N ALA A 63 -7.06 -2.97 1.58
CA ALA A 63 -5.90 -2.90 0.69
C ALA A 63 -6.30 -3.12 -0.77
N VAL A 64 -5.54 -2.53 -1.69
CA VAL A 64 -5.67 -2.73 -3.14
C VAL A 64 -4.29 -2.93 -3.76
N ILE A 65 -4.21 -3.59 -4.91
CA ILE A 65 -2.95 -3.89 -5.59
C ILE A 65 -2.87 -3.18 -6.95
N THR A 66 -1.68 -2.66 -7.27
CA THR A 66 -1.35 -2.03 -8.56
C THR A 66 -0.03 -2.59 -9.10
N THR A 67 0.29 -2.26 -10.35
CA THR A 67 1.67 -2.41 -10.86
C THR A 67 2.64 -1.54 -10.04
N ALA A 68 3.88 -1.98 -9.87
CA ALA A 68 4.91 -1.15 -9.23
C ALA A 68 5.52 -0.07 -10.14
N GLY A 69 5.10 -0.01 -11.41
CA GLY A 69 5.67 0.93 -12.38
C GLY A 69 7.17 0.71 -12.56
N ALA A 70 7.96 1.75 -12.29
CA ALA A 70 9.41 1.72 -12.43
C ALA A 70 10.18 1.23 -11.18
N LEU A 71 9.49 0.86 -10.10
CA LEU A 71 10.16 0.30 -8.92
C LEU A 71 10.76 -1.08 -9.23
N PRO A 72 11.82 -1.52 -8.52
CA PRO A 72 12.37 -2.87 -8.64
C PRO A 72 11.49 -3.91 -7.93
N ALA A 73 10.19 -3.87 -8.20
CA ALA A 73 9.17 -4.80 -7.70
C ALA A 73 8.13 -5.08 -8.79
N ASN A 74 7.31 -6.12 -8.60
CA ASN A 74 6.23 -6.42 -9.55
C ASN A 74 4.97 -5.61 -9.21
N TYR A 75 4.68 -5.49 -7.91
CA TYR A 75 3.45 -4.87 -7.41
C TYR A 75 3.67 -3.84 -6.30
N VAL A 76 2.72 -2.91 -6.18
CA VAL A 76 2.53 -2.10 -4.99
C VAL A 76 1.16 -2.41 -4.40
N ILE A 77 1.13 -2.77 -3.12
CA ILE A 77 -0.08 -2.99 -2.35
C ILE A 77 -0.34 -1.74 -1.51
N HIS A 78 -1.42 -1.02 -1.80
CA HIS A 78 -1.81 0.20 -1.11
C HIS A 78 -2.82 -0.16 -0.02
N THR A 79 -2.44 0.01 1.25
CA THR A 79 -3.35 -0.19 2.38
C THR A 79 -3.59 1.09 3.15
N VAL A 80 -4.81 1.27 3.65
CA VAL A 80 -5.24 2.50 4.32
C VAL A 80 -5.28 2.29 5.83
N GLY A 81 -4.23 2.74 6.51
CA GLY A 81 -4.15 2.67 7.98
C GLY A 81 -5.11 3.62 8.69
N PRO A 82 -5.55 3.29 9.92
CA PRO A 82 -6.38 4.19 10.73
C PRO A 82 -5.57 5.37 11.25
N VAL A 83 -6.24 6.52 11.39
CA VAL A 83 -5.70 7.65 12.14
C VAL A 83 -5.81 7.32 13.63
N TRP A 84 -4.69 7.31 14.33
CA TRP A 84 -4.66 7.05 15.77
C TRP A 84 -5.39 8.16 16.54
N ASN A 85 -6.39 7.78 17.36
CA ASN A 85 -7.14 8.71 18.19
C ASN A 85 -7.42 8.11 19.57
N GLY A 86 -6.36 7.62 20.22
CA GLY A 86 -6.42 7.08 21.58
C GLY A 86 -6.81 5.59 21.66
N GLY A 87 -7.00 4.90 20.55
CA GLY A 87 -7.18 3.44 20.52
C GLY A 87 -8.57 2.95 20.89
N THR A 88 -9.55 3.84 20.99
CA THR A 88 -10.94 3.54 21.39
C THR A 88 -11.91 3.47 20.21
N LYS A 89 -11.42 3.61 18.97
CA LYS A 89 -12.19 3.68 17.72
C LYS A 89 -11.81 2.55 16.77
N ASN A 90 -11.58 1.35 17.31
CA ASN A 90 -11.21 0.14 16.57
C ASN A 90 -9.89 0.24 15.80
N GLU A 91 -8.99 1.17 16.13
CA GLU A 91 -7.73 1.37 15.40
C GLU A 91 -6.87 0.10 15.40
N VAL A 92 -6.88 -0.66 16.49
CA VAL A 92 -6.16 -1.95 16.58
C VAL A 92 -6.69 -2.95 15.55
N GLN A 93 -8.01 -3.11 15.45
CA GLN A 93 -8.61 -4.03 14.50
C GLN A 93 -8.39 -3.56 13.05
N LEU A 94 -8.57 -2.27 12.79
CA LEU A 94 -8.37 -1.70 11.45
C LEU A 94 -6.91 -1.84 11.00
N LEU A 95 -5.94 -1.58 11.88
CA LEU A 95 -4.53 -1.79 11.57
C LEU A 95 -4.22 -3.28 11.36
N THR A 96 -4.80 -4.17 12.15
CA THR A 96 -4.67 -5.62 11.96
C THR A 96 -5.15 -6.05 10.57
N ASN A 97 -6.31 -5.53 10.14
CA ASN A 97 -6.85 -5.78 8.81
C ASN A 97 -5.90 -5.29 7.71
N CYS A 98 -5.24 -4.13 7.87
CA CYS A 98 -4.26 -3.64 6.89
C CYS A 98 -3.15 -4.68 6.64
N TYR A 99 -2.59 -5.27 7.69
CA TYR A 99 -1.57 -6.30 7.56
C TYR A 99 -2.11 -7.57 6.92
N GLN A 100 -3.25 -8.08 7.40
CA GLN A 100 -3.85 -9.32 6.89
C GLN A 100 -4.22 -9.20 5.41
N ASN A 101 -4.93 -8.14 5.04
CA ASN A 101 -5.36 -7.89 3.66
C ASN A 101 -4.17 -7.67 2.71
N SER A 102 -3.11 -7.00 3.19
CA SER A 102 -1.89 -6.82 2.38
C SER A 102 -1.16 -8.13 2.15
N LEU A 103 -1.00 -8.95 3.18
CA LEU A 103 -0.37 -10.27 3.06
C LEU A 103 -1.20 -11.22 2.18
N GLN A 104 -2.52 -11.17 2.29
CA GLN A 104 -3.43 -11.94 1.46
C GLN A 104 -3.25 -11.60 -0.03
N LEU A 105 -3.24 -10.31 -0.38
CA LEU A 105 -2.98 -9.86 -1.76
C LEU A 105 -1.60 -10.29 -2.27
N ALA A 106 -0.58 -10.26 -1.41
CA ALA A 106 0.76 -10.73 -1.76
C ALA A 106 0.80 -12.24 -2.05
N ILE A 107 0.07 -13.05 -1.27
CA ILE A 107 -0.05 -14.50 -1.49
C ILE A 107 -0.81 -14.80 -2.79
N GLU A 108 -1.86 -14.05 -3.10
CA GLU A 108 -2.69 -14.28 -4.28
C GLU A 108 -2.02 -13.88 -5.62
N ASN A 109 -0.95 -13.07 -5.57
CA ASN A 109 -0.30 -12.51 -6.76
C ASN A 109 1.21 -12.80 -6.84
N GLY A 110 1.75 -13.61 -5.92
CA GLY A 110 3.17 -13.98 -5.82
C GLY A 110 3.46 -15.43 -6.14
#